data_AF-A0A1C4SZU1-F1
#
_entry.id   AF-A0A1C4SZU1-F1
#
_cell.length_a   1.000
_cell.length_b   1.000
_cell.length_c   1.000
_cell.angle_alpha   90.00
_cell.angle_beta   90.00
_cell.angle_gamma   90.00
#
_symmetry.space_group_name_H-M   'P 1'
#
loop_
_entity.id
_entity.type
_entity.pdbx_description
1 polymer ?
#
loop_
_entity_poly.entity_id
_entity_poly.type
_entity_poly.pdbx_seq_one_letter_code
_entity_poly.pdbx_strand_id
1 'polypeptide(L)'
;FPDVAPTRSAEPAAWLVRLLAEALRIPEEDLDHDVTFAELGVESVLLAELVTRIEARTGRPLDPAALLDHPTLRRLDAHLTAAGATAEPDDRAPATARPTCTASAAGGRIAVIGMACRFPGAPDLDAYWRLLRRGGFAVTEVPAGRWDTGRLYRPERVAGHSISKWGGFVDGIEDFDPEFFGMTEAEARDLDPAIRLTMETTAACLRDAGYTDEELRGGDVGVFMGARMSGYRRRIGLEGSATGLGGDQNFIAARVAHQYDLRGPALVVDSACSSALVSVQTAVRSLLAGESGLALAGGVEVLLDEEPYLEFSVARALSPRGRCATFDRDADGFVPGEGCGVLLLKPLEQAVRDGDRVHAVIDAVAVGNDGRTMGLTTPNPVAQAEVVRRALAACGAKAPDVGLIEAHGTGTLIGDPIELRALTEVFREQTDRTGFCAIGSVKSNLGHLLSAAGIAGLIKALLAVEHAEIPPTLFCATPNPRFDFAASPFEPATRLRAWTGPRMAGISAFGLGGTNAHAIVSEAPAIRPVRAPLQAPEFHRRRLWHERPDAVPPVGVPLVASVLDLSFRTR
;
A
#
# COMPACT_ATOMS: atom_id res chain seq x y z
N PHE A 1 -43.59 -17.33 -32.69
CA PHE A 1 -44.20 -16.51 -31.62
C PHE A 1 -43.83 -15.06 -31.90
N PRO A 2 -44.80 -14.14 -31.89
CA PRO A 2 -44.69 -12.86 -32.56
C PRO A 2 -43.74 -11.91 -31.82
N ASP A 3 -43.18 -11.03 -32.65
CA ASP A 3 -42.35 -9.87 -32.39
C ASP A 3 -42.86 -9.05 -31.19
N VAL A 4 -42.10 -9.06 -30.09
CA VAL A 4 -42.25 -8.09 -29.02
C VAL A 4 -41.24 -6.99 -29.32
N ALA A 5 -41.73 -5.86 -29.81
CA ALA A 5 -40.94 -4.64 -29.96
C ALA A 5 -40.18 -4.34 -28.65
N PRO A 6 -38.90 -3.94 -28.70
CA PRO A 6 -38.22 -3.46 -27.52
C PRO A 6 -38.97 -2.22 -27.03
N THR A 7 -39.54 -2.29 -25.82
CA THR A 7 -40.03 -1.13 -25.09
C THR A 7 -38.92 -0.08 -25.09
N ARG A 8 -39.15 1.09 -25.72
CA ARG A 8 -38.28 2.27 -25.61
C ARG A 8 -38.10 2.57 -24.12
N SER A 9 -36.95 2.20 -23.58
CA SER A 9 -36.56 2.49 -22.21
C SER A 9 -36.41 4.00 -22.05
N ALA A 10 -36.87 4.54 -20.92
CA ALA A 10 -36.92 5.97 -20.64
C ALA A 10 -35.55 6.64 -20.90
N GLU A 11 -35.59 7.87 -21.43
CA GLU A 11 -34.37 8.67 -21.57
C GLU A 11 -33.84 9.03 -20.17
N PRO A 12 -32.52 8.91 -19.96
CA PRO A 12 -31.89 9.30 -18.70
C PRO A 12 -32.20 10.76 -18.35
N ALA A 13 -32.24 11.09 -17.06
CA ALA A 13 -32.59 12.43 -16.64
C ALA A 13 -31.65 13.49 -17.25
N ALA A 14 -32.22 14.52 -17.88
CA ALA A 14 -31.46 15.56 -18.60
C ALA A 14 -30.43 16.33 -17.74
N TRP A 15 -30.51 16.27 -16.41
CA TRP A 15 -29.49 16.84 -15.53
C TRP A 15 -28.25 15.93 -15.42
N LEU A 16 -28.44 14.60 -15.48
CA LEU A 16 -27.38 13.61 -15.41
C LEU A 16 -26.60 13.56 -16.74
N VAL A 17 -27.33 13.62 -17.86
CA VAL A 17 -26.75 13.79 -19.21
C VAL A 17 -25.84 15.02 -19.25
N ARG A 18 -26.35 16.19 -18.83
CA ARG A 18 -25.58 17.45 -18.74
C ARG A 18 -24.35 17.34 -17.86
N LEU A 19 -24.49 16.74 -16.69
CA LEU A 19 -23.39 16.59 -15.75
C LEU A 19 -22.25 15.74 -16.34
N LEU A 20 -22.58 14.65 -17.04
CA LEU A 20 -21.58 13.80 -17.67
C LEU A 20 -20.97 14.47 -18.91
N ALA A 21 -21.79 15.13 -19.74
CA ALA A 21 -21.34 15.89 -20.90
C ALA A 21 -20.34 17.00 -20.50
N GLU A 22 -20.63 17.74 -19.42
CA GLU A 22 -19.72 18.75 -18.85
C GLU A 22 -18.43 18.14 -18.30
N ALA A 23 -18.52 16.99 -17.63
CA ALA A 23 -17.36 16.30 -17.06
C ALA A 23 -16.43 15.76 -18.17
N LEU A 24 -17.00 15.21 -19.24
CA LEU A 24 -16.27 14.64 -20.37
C LEU A 24 -15.88 15.67 -21.44
N ARG A 25 -16.45 16.88 -21.39
CA ARG A 25 -16.32 17.92 -22.42
C ARG A 25 -16.77 17.45 -23.81
N ILE A 26 -17.82 16.64 -23.85
CA ILE A 26 -18.46 16.13 -25.07
C ILE A 26 -19.84 16.79 -25.19
N PRO A 27 -20.31 17.22 -26.38
CA PRO A 27 -21.67 17.72 -26.57
C PRO A 27 -22.71 16.69 -26.10
N GLU A 28 -23.82 17.15 -25.50
CA GLU A 28 -24.89 16.25 -25.00
C GLU A 28 -25.44 15.33 -26.10
N GLU A 29 -25.46 15.81 -27.34
CA GLU A 29 -25.93 15.10 -28.54
C GLU A 29 -25.00 13.98 -29.02
N ASP A 30 -23.73 14.02 -28.64
CA ASP A 30 -22.72 13.03 -28.99
C ASP A 30 -22.54 11.96 -27.89
N LEU A 31 -23.27 12.09 -26.78
CA LEU A 31 -23.14 11.22 -25.62
C LEU A 31 -24.09 10.02 -25.74
N ASP A 32 -23.55 8.86 -26.09
CA ASP A 32 -24.32 7.62 -26.14
C ASP A 32 -24.66 7.13 -24.72
N HIS A 33 -25.95 6.97 -24.45
CA HIS A 33 -26.49 6.62 -23.13
C HIS A 33 -26.24 5.15 -22.73
N ASP A 34 -25.89 4.30 -23.69
CA ASP A 34 -25.69 2.86 -23.51
C ASP A 34 -24.21 2.44 -23.61
N VAL A 35 -23.33 3.36 -24.01
CA VAL A 35 -21.87 3.18 -23.96
C VAL A 35 -21.39 3.27 -22.51
N THR A 36 -20.38 2.46 -22.18
CA THR A 36 -19.86 2.42 -20.81
C THR A 36 -19.04 3.68 -20.50
N PHE A 37 -18.99 4.08 -19.23
CA PHE A 37 -18.17 5.20 -18.78
C PHE A 37 -16.69 5.02 -19.18
N ALA A 38 -16.18 3.79 -19.25
CA ALA A 38 -14.80 3.50 -19.64
C ALA A 38 -14.55 3.76 -21.13
N GLU A 39 -15.49 3.36 -21.98
CA GLU A 39 -15.44 3.64 -23.43
C GLU A 39 -15.60 5.13 -23.72
N LEU A 40 -16.25 5.88 -22.81
CA LEU A 40 -16.35 7.34 -22.84
C LEU A 40 -15.11 8.06 -22.24
N GLY A 41 -14.08 7.32 -21.77
CA GLY A 41 -12.85 7.92 -21.22
C GLY A 41 -12.98 8.43 -19.78
N VAL A 42 -13.97 7.97 -19.01
CA VAL A 42 -14.11 8.27 -17.58
C VAL A 42 -13.05 7.51 -16.78
N GLU A 43 -11.94 8.16 -16.47
CA GLU A 43 -10.89 7.64 -15.57
C GLU A 43 -11.28 7.77 -14.08
N SER A 44 -10.52 7.12 -13.18
CA SER A 44 -10.82 7.07 -11.72
C SER A 44 -10.98 8.45 -11.08
N VAL A 45 -10.29 9.47 -11.61
CA VAL A 45 -10.39 10.87 -11.16
C VAL A 45 -11.73 11.48 -11.54
N LEU A 46 -12.23 11.20 -12.74
CA LEU A 46 -13.52 11.68 -13.20
C LEU A 46 -14.65 10.99 -12.42
N LEU A 47 -14.50 9.71 -12.05
CA LEU A 47 -15.45 9.01 -11.17
C LEU A 47 -15.65 9.75 -9.82
N ALA A 48 -14.57 10.15 -9.15
CA ALA A 48 -14.66 10.89 -7.87
C ALA A 48 -15.38 12.24 -8.01
N GLU A 49 -15.10 12.95 -9.10
CA GLU A 49 -15.75 14.21 -9.42
C GLU A 49 -17.23 14.02 -9.74
N LEU A 50 -17.59 12.98 -10.50
CA LEU A 50 -18.97 12.63 -10.82
C LEU A 50 -19.78 12.27 -9.57
N VAL A 51 -19.26 11.42 -8.68
CA VAL A 51 -19.91 11.10 -7.40
C VAL A 51 -20.21 12.39 -6.63
N THR A 52 -19.19 13.23 -6.42
CA THR A 52 -19.33 14.46 -5.63
C THR A 52 -20.39 15.41 -6.23
N ARG A 53 -20.41 15.57 -7.56
CA ARG A 53 -21.39 16.43 -8.25
C ARG A 53 -22.81 15.84 -8.20
N ILE A 54 -22.96 14.52 -8.33
CA ILE A 54 -24.26 13.84 -8.22
C ILE A 54 -24.82 13.99 -6.80
N GLU A 55 -23.99 13.80 -5.77
CA GLU A 55 -24.39 13.98 -4.37
C GLU A 55 -24.83 15.41 -4.08
N ALA A 56 -24.05 16.40 -4.54
CA ALA A 56 -24.39 17.82 -4.39
C ALA A 56 -25.75 18.17 -5.04
N ARG A 57 -26.12 17.48 -6.13
CA ARG A 57 -27.37 17.72 -6.84
C ARG A 57 -28.57 16.97 -6.26
N THR A 58 -28.36 15.74 -5.82
CA THR A 58 -29.40 14.84 -5.29
C THR A 58 -29.64 15.01 -3.79
N GLY A 59 -28.69 15.63 -3.07
CA GLY A 59 -28.73 15.80 -1.62
C GLY A 59 -28.56 14.48 -0.85
N ARG A 60 -28.14 13.40 -1.52
CA ARG A 60 -27.98 12.06 -0.95
C ARG A 60 -26.56 11.55 -1.19
N PRO A 61 -25.92 10.89 -0.22
CA PRO A 61 -24.66 10.21 -0.47
C PRO A 61 -24.86 9.11 -1.50
N LEU A 62 -23.97 9.03 -2.48
CA LEU A 62 -23.95 8.01 -3.53
C LEU A 62 -22.83 7.03 -3.22
N ASP A 63 -23.15 5.75 -3.29
CA ASP A 63 -22.16 4.69 -3.23
C ASP A 63 -21.26 4.73 -4.47
N PRO A 64 -19.92 4.87 -4.34
CA PRO A 64 -19.02 4.90 -5.50
C PRO A 64 -19.06 3.60 -6.30
N ALA A 65 -19.39 2.47 -5.66
CA ALA A 65 -19.57 1.20 -6.37
C ALA A 65 -20.76 1.25 -7.34
N ALA A 66 -21.76 2.10 -7.10
CA ALA A 66 -22.90 2.23 -8.02
C ALA A 66 -22.47 2.70 -9.42
N LEU A 67 -21.41 3.50 -9.55
CA LEU A 67 -20.87 3.88 -10.87
C LEU A 67 -20.14 2.72 -11.57
N LEU A 68 -19.63 1.75 -10.80
CA LEU A 68 -18.98 0.54 -11.31
C LEU A 68 -20.03 -0.53 -11.67
N ASP A 69 -21.04 -0.69 -10.82
CA ASP A 69 -22.14 -1.67 -10.96
C ASP A 69 -23.15 -1.26 -12.03
N HIS A 70 -23.26 0.06 -12.29
CA HIS A 70 -24.12 0.66 -13.29
C HIS A 70 -23.30 1.50 -14.29
N PRO A 71 -22.50 0.85 -15.15
CA PRO A 71 -21.43 1.51 -15.90
C PRO A 71 -21.92 2.33 -17.10
N THR A 72 -23.22 2.57 -17.27
CA THR A 72 -23.79 3.38 -18.37
C THR A 72 -24.72 4.44 -17.81
N LEU A 73 -24.88 5.55 -18.54
CA LEU A 73 -25.73 6.66 -18.11
C LEU A 73 -27.18 6.20 -17.83
N ARG A 74 -27.69 5.28 -18.67
CA ARG A 74 -29.02 4.70 -18.49
C ARG A 74 -29.14 3.83 -17.24
N ARG A 75 -28.16 2.97 -16.96
CA ARG A 75 -28.19 2.10 -15.77
C ARG A 75 -28.04 2.91 -14.49
N LEU A 76 -27.21 3.95 -14.52
CA LEU A 76 -27.01 4.85 -13.39
C LEU A 76 -28.28 5.66 -13.09
N ASP A 77 -28.93 6.21 -14.12
CA ASP A 77 -30.20 6.94 -13.96
C ASP A 77 -31.30 6.04 -13.38
N ALA A 78 -31.39 4.80 -13.88
CA ALA A 78 -32.31 3.81 -13.34
C ALA A 78 -32.03 3.50 -11.87
N HIS A 79 -30.75 3.34 -11.47
CA HIS A 79 -30.37 3.12 -10.07
C HIS A 79 -30.72 4.32 -9.18
N LEU A 80 -30.41 5.55 -9.61
CA LEU A 80 -30.70 6.77 -8.87
C LEU A 80 -32.21 7.00 -8.71
N THR A 81 -33.00 6.63 -9.72
CA THR A 81 -34.46 6.72 -9.69
C THR A 81 -35.08 5.61 -8.83
N ALA A 82 -34.55 4.38 -8.93
CA ALA A 82 -34.97 3.23 -8.12
C ALA A 82 -34.61 3.39 -6.65
N ALA A 83 -33.52 4.07 -6.30
CA ALA A 83 -33.15 4.38 -4.91
C ALA A 83 -34.17 5.31 -4.18
N GLY A 84 -35.23 5.78 -4.87
CA GLY A 84 -36.43 6.41 -4.28
C GLY A 84 -37.55 5.45 -3.88
N ALA A 85 -37.47 4.17 -4.27
CA ALA A 85 -38.39 3.10 -3.92
C ALA A 85 -37.59 1.95 -3.30
N THR A 86 -37.81 1.65 -2.02
CA THR A 86 -37.20 0.49 -1.35
C THR A 86 -37.49 -0.80 -2.12
N ALA A 87 -36.47 -1.43 -2.70
CA ALA A 87 -36.53 -2.80 -3.21
C ALA A 87 -35.15 -3.48 -3.06
N GLU A 88 -35.19 -4.75 -2.65
CA GLU A 88 -34.07 -5.64 -2.31
C GLU A 88 -33.15 -5.94 -3.52
N PRO A 89 -31.89 -6.38 -3.29
CA PRO A 89 -30.94 -6.66 -4.36
C PRO A 89 -31.36 -7.89 -5.17
N ASP A 90 -31.45 -7.75 -6.50
CA ASP A 90 -31.63 -8.86 -7.44
C ASP A 90 -30.26 -9.51 -7.72
N ASP A 91 -30.10 -10.71 -7.19
CA ASP A 91 -28.86 -11.48 -7.17
C ASP A 91 -28.80 -12.38 -8.39
N ARG A 92 -28.13 -11.94 -9.48
CA ARG A 92 -27.79 -12.80 -10.63
C ARG A 92 -26.69 -12.20 -11.51
N ALA A 93 -25.43 -12.48 -11.14
CA ALA A 93 -24.30 -12.52 -12.07
C ALA A 93 -23.92 -13.99 -12.37
N PRO A 94 -23.51 -14.34 -13.60
CA PRO A 94 -23.22 -15.71 -13.97
C PRO A 94 -21.91 -16.19 -13.32
N ALA A 95 -21.99 -17.30 -12.58
CA ALA A 95 -20.85 -17.97 -11.97
C ALA A 95 -19.90 -18.54 -13.04
N THR A 96 -18.76 -17.88 -13.25
CA THR A 96 -17.63 -18.49 -13.96
C THR A 96 -16.92 -19.47 -13.04
N ALA A 97 -16.82 -20.73 -13.47
CA ALA A 97 -16.14 -21.80 -12.75
C ALA A 97 -14.71 -21.38 -12.38
N ARG A 98 -14.42 -21.34 -11.07
CA ARG A 98 -13.07 -21.07 -10.54
C ARG A 98 -12.23 -22.35 -10.57
N PRO A 99 -10.97 -22.30 -11.04
CA PRO A 99 -10.04 -23.38 -10.77
C PRO A 99 -9.74 -23.39 -9.26
N THR A 100 -10.16 -24.46 -8.57
CA THR A 100 -9.76 -24.74 -7.19
C THR A 100 -8.29 -25.17 -7.19
N CYS A 101 -7.40 -24.25 -6.84
CA CYS A 101 -6.03 -24.59 -6.46
C CYS A 101 -6.06 -25.09 -5.01
N THR A 102 -6.30 -26.38 -4.82
CA THR A 102 -6.08 -27.05 -3.53
C THR A 102 -4.59 -27.25 -3.35
N ALA A 103 -3.90 -26.24 -2.79
CA ALA A 103 -2.59 -26.45 -2.19
C ALA A 103 -2.80 -27.13 -0.82
N SER A 104 -2.03 -28.20 -0.58
CA SER A 104 -2.06 -29.01 0.64
C SER A 104 -1.91 -28.16 1.90
N ALA A 105 -2.95 -28.16 2.74
CA ALA A 105 -2.96 -27.58 4.07
C ALA A 105 -2.28 -28.54 5.07
N ALA A 106 -0.96 -28.40 5.24
CA ALA A 106 -0.20 -28.76 6.45
C ALA A 106 1.30 -28.58 6.16
N GLY A 107 1.88 -27.44 6.55
CA GLY A 107 3.35 -27.24 6.52
C GLY A 107 3.87 -25.89 6.01
N GLY A 108 3.05 -24.83 6.03
CA GLY A 108 3.36 -23.56 5.35
C GLY A 108 3.66 -22.33 6.23
N ARG A 109 3.74 -22.47 7.56
CA ARG A 109 3.79 -21.32 8.48
C ARG A 109 5.20 -20.76 8.60
N ILE A 110 5.34 -19.44 8.47
CA ILE A 110 6.64 -18.77 8.49
C ILE A 110 6.76 -17.93 9.77
N ALA A 111 7.78 -18.21 10.57
CA ALA A 111 8.14 -17.40 11.72
C ALA A 111 8.81 -16.09 11.29
N VAL A 112 8.40 -14.99 11.90
CA VAL A 112 9.17 -13.74 11.90
C VAL A 112 10.12 -13.80 13.10
N ILE A 113 11.40 -14.01 12.82
CA ILE A 113 12.43 -14.21 13.85
C ILE A 113 13.26 -12.96 14.13
N GLY A 114 13.18 -11.94 13.28
CA GLY A 114 13.70 -10.60 13.58
C GLY A 114 12.99 -9.54 12.75
N MET A 115 12.99 -8.31 13.26
CA MET A 115 12.34 -7.15 12.68
C MET A 115 13.16 -5.88 12.90
N ALA A 116 13.24 -5.03 11.89
CA ALA A 116 13.74 -3.66 12.07
C ALA A 116 13.03 -2.70 11.12
N CYS A 117 12.96 -1.43 11.52
CA CYS A 117 12.48 -0.36 10.66
C CYS A 117 13.14 0.98 10.97
N ARG A 118 13.11 1.85 9.96
CA ARG A 118 13.36 3.29 10.07
C ARG A 118 12.22 4.01 9.35
N PHE A 119 11.37 4.67 10.13
CA PHE A 119 10.16 5.35 9.67
C PHE A 119 10.12 6.81 10.14
N PRO A 120 9.24 7.66 9.59
CA PRO A 120 9.11 9.05 10.01
C PRO A 120 8.84 9.15 11.53
N GLY A 121 9.65 9.95 12.23
CA GLY A 121 9.56 10.10 13.69
C GLY A 121 9.89 8.85 14.51
N ALA A 122 10.45 7.80 13.87
CA ALA A 122 10.75 6.51 14.48
C ALA A 122 12.06 5.93 13.90
N PRO A 123 13.23 6.22 14.53
CA PRO A 123 14.53 5.75 14.05
C PRO A 123 14.78 4.25 14.25
N ASP A 124 13.92 3.56 15.00
CA ASP A 124 14.03 2.14 15.32
C ASP A 124 12.64 1.54 15.64
N LEU A 125 12.60 0.21 15.81
CA LEU A 125 11.38 -0.57 16.06
C LEU A 125 10.66 -0.14 17.36
N ASP A 126 11.42 0.12 18.42
CA ASP A 126 10.86 0.52 19.71
C ASP A 126 10.24 1.93 19.66
N ALA A 127 10.91 2.86 18.97
CA ALA A 127 10.39 4.20 18.72
C ALA A 127 9.14 4.16 17.85
N TYR A 128 9.10 3.28 16.85
CA TYR A 128 7.91 3.06 16.04
C TYR A 128 6.73 2.56 16.88
N TRP A 129 6.95 1.55 17.73
CA TRP A 129 5.90 1.07 18.62
C TRP A 129 5.40 2.15 19.59
N ARG A 130 6.32 2.89 20.22
CA ARG A 130 5.95 4.03 21.09
C ARG A 130 5.14 5.09 20.35
N LEU A 131 5.49 5.39 19.10
CA LEU A 131 4.78 6.33 18.25
C LEU A 131 3.36 5.84 17.96
N LEU A 132 3.18 4.57 17.61
CA LEU A 132 1.87 3.98 17.35
C LEU A 132 0.98 4.00 18.61
N ARG A 133 1.49 3.49 19.74
CA ARG A 133 0.71 3.38 20.99
C ARG A 133 0.14 4.72 21.46
N ARG A 134 0.93 5.79 21.35
CA ARG A 134 0.52 7.14 21.78
C ARG A 134 -0.36 7.87 20.76
N GLY A 135 -0.65 7.27 19.60
CA GLY A 135 -1.32 7.95 18.50
C GLY A 135 -0.50 9.09 17.90
N GLY A 136 0.82 8.89 17.77
CA GLY A 136 1.73 9.88 17.21
C GLY A 136 1.52 10.09 15.72
N PHE A 137 1.75 11.33 15.27
CA PHE A 137 1.63 11.77 13.89
C PHE A 137 2.98 12.36 13.44
N ALA A 138 3.55 11.82 12.36
CA ALA A 138 4.91 12.11 11.91
C ALA A 138 5.00 12.82 10.56
N VAL A 139 3.86 13.22 9.98
CA VAL A 139 3.85 14.02 8.76
C VAL A 139 4.28 15.46 9.08
N THR A 140 5.15 16.00 8.24
CA THR A 140 5.68 17.37 8.32
C THR A 140 5.61 18.03 6.94
N GLU A 141 5.94 19.33 6.85
CA GLU A 141 6.21 19.91 5.53
C GLU A 141 7.51 19.32 4.95
N VAL A 142 7.64 19.30 3.61
CA VAL A 142 8.86 18.85 2.94
C VAL A 142 10.09 19.56 3.55
N PRO A 143 11.10 18.80 4.05
CA PRO A 143 12.32 19.40 4.58
C PRO A 143 13.08 20.18 3.51
N ALA A 144 13.65 21.33 3.87
CA ALA A 144 14.39 22.20 2.94
C ALA A 144 15.57 21.50 2.23
N GLY A 145 16.14 20.45 2.83
CA GLY A 145 17.18 19.63 2.22
C GLY A 145 16.72 18.76 1.05
N ARG A 146 15.39 18.53 0.90
CA ARG A 146 14.83 17.70 -0.16
C ARG A 146 14.62 18.50 -1.44
N TRP A 147 13.68 19.43 -1.45
CA TRP A 147 13.46 20.37 -2.55
C TRP A 147 12.77 21.64 -2.06
N ASP A 148 12.84 22.70 -2.87
CA ASP A 148 12.19 23.97 -2.58
C ASP A 148 10.69 23.89 -2.93
N THR A 149 9.86 23.81 -1.89
CA THR A 149 8.40 23.79 -2.04
C THR A 149 7.84 25.12 -2.56
N GLY A 150 8.50 26.25 -2.32
CA GLY A 150 8.02 27.57 -2.75
C GLY A 150 7.90 27.68 -4.28
N ARG A 151 8.75 26.94 -5.00
CA ARG A 151 8.73 26.90 -6.47
C ARG A 151 7.48 26.24 -7.03
N LEU A 152 7.08 25.10 -6.46
CA LEU A 152 6.14 24.18 -7.10
C LEU A 152 4.82 23.99 -6.36
N TYR A 153 4.73 24.30 -5.08
CA TYR A 153 3.47 24.20 -4.33
C TYR A 153 2.52 25.35 -4.67
N ARG A 154 1.25 25.04 -4.93
CA ARG A 154 0.16 26.01 -5.00
C ARG A 154 -1.03 25.51 -4.17
N PRO A 155 -1.71 26.39 -3.41
CA PRO A 155 -2.90 26.00 -2.66
C PRO A 155 -4.09 25.68 -3.57
N GLU A 156 -4.11 26.23 -4.80
CA GLU A 156 -5.06 25.85 -5.85
C GLU A 156 -4.47 24.83 -6.82
N ARG A 157 -5.35 24.06 -7.48
CA ARG A 157 -4.94 23.10 -8.52
C ARG A 157 -4.50 23.85 -9.77
N VAL A 158 -3.19 23.92 -9.98
CA VAL A 158 -2.56 24.53 -11.15
C VAL A 158 -1.73 23.46 -11.87
N ALA A 159 -1.85 23.36 -13.19
CA ALA A 159 -1.04 22.43 -13.98
C ALA A 159 0.47 22.67 -13.75
N GLY A 160 1.24 21.59 -13.64
CA GLY A 160 2.68 21.65 -13.37
C GLY A 160 3.06 22.07 -11.94
N HIS A 161 2.09 22.14 -11.03
CA HIS A 161 2.31 22.47 -9.61
C HIS A 161 1.73 21.39 -8.71
N SER A 162 2.29 21.27 -7.50
CA SER A 162 1.75 20.35 -6.49
C SER A 162 0.69 21.03 -5.65
N ILE A 163 -0.39 20.30 -5.34
CA ILE A 163 -1.45 20.71 -4.41
C ILE A 163 -1.08 20.46 -2.95
N SER A 164 0.03 19.76 -2.69
CA SER A 164 0.46 19.38 -1.35
C SER A 164 1.94 19.64 -1.13
N LYS A 165 2.30 19.87 0.12
CA LYS A 165 3.66 20.11 0.59
C LYS A 165 3.98 19.30 1.85
N TRP A 166 3.18 18.28 2.12
CA TRP A 166 3.22 17.47 3.33
C TRP A 166 3.75 16.08 3.01
N GLY A 167 4.58 15.53 3.89
CA GLY A 167 5.10 14.18 3.75
C GLY A 167 5.57 13.57 5.07
N GLY A 168 5.63 12.24 5.12
CA GLY A 168 6.37 11.51 6.16
C GLY A 168 7.81 11.30 5.74
N PHE A 169 8.77 11.92 6.42
CA PHE A 169 10.19 11.87 6.07
C PHE A 169 11.03 11.16 7.14
N VAL A 170 11.97 10.34 6.69
CA VAL A 170 13.02 9.74 7.50
C VAL A 170 14.14 10.78 7.67
N ASP A 171 14.60 10.92 8.92
CA ASP A 171 15.72 11.80 9.25
C ASP A 171 17.07 11.20 8.83
N GLY A 172 18.01 12.04 8.42
CA GLY A 172 19.40 11.64 8.19
C GLY A 172 19.59 10.66 7.04
N ILE A 173 18.83 10.79 5.95
CA ILE A 173 19.06 9.99 4.73
C ILE A 173 20.38 10.36 4.05
N GLU A 174 20.93 11.52 4.41
CA GLU A 174 22.23 12.01 3.98
C GLU A 174 23.39 11.34 4.71
N ASP A 175 23.11 10.68 5.83
CA ASP A 175 24.13 10.13 6.72
C ASP A 175 24.25 8.62 6.55
N PHE A 176 25.49 8.11 6.62
CA PHE A 176 25.79 6.68 6.53
C PHE A 176 27.13 6.37 7.19
N ASP A 177 27.34 5.12 7.60
CA ASP A 177 28.60 4.61 8.18
C ASP A 177 29.30 3.68 7.17
N PRO A 178 30.21 4.21 6.33
CA PRO A 178 30.87 3.40 5.31
C PRO A 178 31.85 2.39 5.93
N GLU A 179 32.51 2.70 7.04
CA GLU A 179 33.45 1.79 7.69
C GLU A 179 32.77 0.54 8.23
N PHE A 180 31.59 0.68 8.83
CA PHE A 180 30.81 -0.47 9.30
C PHE A 180 30.55 -1.47 8.16
N PHE A 181 30.33 -0.97 6.94
CA PHE A 181 30.08 -1.79 5.76
C PHE A 181 31.34 -2.07 4.92
N GLY A 182 32.53 -1.71 5.39
CA GLY A 182 33.78 -1.95 4.67
C GLY A 182 33.88 -1.22 3.33
N MET A 183 33.24 -0.05 3.20
CA MET A 183 33.23 0.77 2.00
C MET A 183 34.09 2.02 2.16
N THR A 184 34.54 2.57 1.05
CA THR A 184 35.12 3.91 1.02
C THR A 184 34.02 4.98 1.07
N GLU A 185 34.36 6.18 1.53
CA GLU A 185 33.41 7.31 1.51
C GLU A 185 32.92 7.66 0.10
N ALA A 186 33.80 7.55 -0.90
CA ALA A 186 33.47 7.85 -2.28
C ALA A 186 32.42 6.87 -2.82
N GLU A 187 32.60 5.57 -2.58
CA GLU A 187 31.62 4.55 -2.95
C GLU A 187 30.30 4.75 -2.23
N ALA A 188 30.33 4.99 -0.92
CA ALA A 188 29.13 5.19 -0.14
C ALA A 188 28.35 6.45 -0.55
N ARG A 189 29.03 7.54 -0.92
CA ARG A 189 28.39 8.78 -1.40
C ARG A 189 27.65 8.61 -2.72
N ASP A 190 28.05 7.65 -3.54
CA ASP A 190 27.42 7.33 -4.83
C ASP A 190 26.26 6.34 -4.71
N LEU A 191 26.13 5.65 -3.57
CA LEU A 191 25.00 4.76 -3.33
C LEU A 191 23.70 5.55 -3.19
N ASP A 192 22.63 5.02 -3.78
CA ASP A 192 21.29 5.54 -3.53
C ASP A 192 20.92 5.43 -2.04
N PRO A 193 20.28 6.44 -1.43
CA PRO A 193 19.89 6.40 -0.01
C PRO A 193 18.96 5.24 0.32
N ALA A 194 18.14 4.76 -0.62
CA ALA A 194 17.32 3.56 -0.42
C ALA A 194 18.18 2.30 -0.17
N ILE A 195 19.33 2.19 -0.84
CA ILE A 195 20.31 1.10 -0.62
C ILE A 195 20.91 1.24 0.78
N ARG A 196 21.40 2.43 1.13
CA ARG A 196 22.03 2.70 2.43
C ARG A 196 21.07 2.40 3.59
N LEU A 197 19.83 2.88 3.47
CA LEU A 197 18.78 2.66 4.47
C LEU A 197 18.44 1.18 4.61
N THR A 198 18.39 0.44 3.51
CA THR A 198 18.16 -1.02 3.51
C THR A 198 19.31 -1.77 4.18
N MET A 199 20.56 -1.35 3.96
CA MET A 199 21.74 -1.97 4.56
C MET A 199 21.76 -1.80 6.09
N GLU A 200 21.56 -0.58 6.59
CA GLU A 200 21.49 -0.32 8.04
C GLU A 200 20.30 -1.03 8.69
N THR A 201 19.13 -1.02 8.05
CA THR A 201 17.92 -1.67 8.57
C THR A 201 18.09 -3.19 8.59
N THR A 202 18.75 -3.77 7.58
CA THR A 202 19.10 -5.19 7.59
C THR A 202 20.04 -5.51 8.76
N ALA A 203 21.09 -4.72 9.00
CA ALA A 203 21.99 -4.95 10.11
C ALA A 203 21.23 -4.99 11.45
N ALA A 204 20.33 -4.04 11.69
CA ALA A 204 19.49 -4.01 12.88
C ALA A 204 18.56 -5.24 12.97
N CYS A 205 17.96 -5.66 11.84
CA CYS A 205 17.09 -6.84 11.78
C CYS A 205 17.83 -8.13 12.15
N LEU A 206 19.06 -8.31 11.66
CA LEU A 206 19.89 -9.47 11.98
C LEU A 206 20.27 -9.51 13.47
N ARG A 207 20.54 -8.34 14.08
CA ARG A 207 20.82 -8.25 15.52
C ARG A 207 19.58 -8.52 16.36
N ASP A 208 18.42 -8.00 15.97
CA ASP A 208 17.15 -8.32 16.63
C ASP A 208 16.85 -9.83 16.59
N ALA A 209 17.14 -10.49 15.45
CA ALA A 209 17.00 -11.93 15.31
C ALA A 209 18.01 -12.76 16.12
N GLY A 210 19.07 -12.14 16.63
CA GLY A 210 20.13 -12.81 17.35
C GLY A 210 21.17 -13.51 16.47
N TYR A 211 21.25 -13.19 15.17
CA TYR A 211 22.19 -13.81 14.22
C TYR A 211 23.44 -12.94 14.03
N THR A 212 24.60 -13.59 14.09
CA THR A 212 25.88 -12.98 13.71
C THR A 212 26.10 -13.09 12.21
N ASP A 213 26.94 -12.21 11.67
CA ASP A 213 27.26 -12.23 10.24
C ASP A 213 28.04 -13.50 9.87
N GLU A 214 28.82 -14.05 10.81
CA GLU A 214 29.57 -15.30 10.62
C GLU A 214 28.65 -16.52 10.49
N GLU A 215 27.56 -16.58 11.25
CA GLU A 215 26.56 -17.66 11.14
C GLU A 215 25.84 -17.69 9.78
N LEU A 216 25.68 -16.52 9.15
CA LEU A 216 24.93 -16.39 7.88
C LEU A 216 25.84 -16.45 6.65
N ARG A 217 27.14 -16.20 6.82
CA ARG A 217 28.13 -16.13 5.73
C ARG A 217 28.16 -17.41 4.91
N GLY A 218 27.96 -17.26 3.61
CA GLY A 218 27.93 -18.36 2.64
C GLY A 218 26.66 -19.21 2.69
N GLY A 219 25.70 -18.85 3.54
CA GLY A 219 24.43 -19.56 3.73
C GLY A 219 23.41 -19.25 2.64
N ASP A 220 22.42 -20.14 2.53
CA ASP A 220 21.29 -20.01 1.62
C ASP A 220 20.21 -19.08 2.20
N VAL A 221 20.54 -17.78 2.21
CA VAL A 221 19.67 -16.72 2.68
C VAL A 221 19.21 -15.88 1.49
N GLY A 222 17.91 -15.86 1.24
CA GLY A 222 17.32 -15.01 0.20
C GLY A 222 17.12 -13.57 0.66
N VAL A 223 17.09 -12.61 -0.26
CA VAL A 223 16.86 -11.18 -0.04
C VAL A 223 15.78 -10.69 -1.00
N PHE A 224 14.64 -10.25 -0.47
CA PHE A 224 13.46 -9.87 -1.25
C PHE A 224 12.97 -8.48 -0.82
N MET A 225 13.21 -7.47 -1.65
CA MET A 225 12.88 -6.08 -1.32
C MET A 225 11.81 -5.51 -2.25
N GLY A 226 10.75 -4.95 -1.68
CA GLY A 226 9.78 -4.14 -2.41
C GLY A 226 10.25 -2.70 -2.48
N ALA A 227 10.63 -2.19 -3.65
CA ALA A 227 11.29 -0.89 -3.73
C ALA A 227 11.24 -0.29 -5.13
N ARG A 228 11.53 1.01 -5.19
CA ARG A 228 11.89 1.76 -6.40
C ARG A 228 13.18 2.51 -6.16
N MET A 229 13.83 2.94 -7.24
CA MET A 229 14.95 3.87 -7.14
C MET A 229 14.45 5.25 -6.74
N SER A 230 15.19 5.93 -5.86
CA SER A 230 14.80 7.24 -5.35
C SER A 230 15.14 8.40 -6.29
N GLY A 231 15.72 8.11 -7.46
CA GLY A 231 16.18 9.13 -8.41
C GLY A 231 17.49 9.82 -8.02
N TYR A 232 18.24 9.29 -7.05
CA TYR A 232 19.45 9.94 -6.52
C TYR A 232 20.48 10.28 -7.60
N ARG A 233 20.75 9.36 -8.54
CA ARG A 233 21.71 9.59 -9.64
C ARG A 233 21.32 10.77 -10.54
N ARG A 234 20.03 10.90 -10.85
CA ARG A 234 19.47 12.02 -11.59
C ARG A 234 19.64 13.32 -10.79
N ARG A 235 19.31 13.28 -9.49
CA ARG A 235 19.43 14.43 -8.58
C ARG A 235 20.85 15.01 -8.53
N ILE A 236 21.87 14.16 -8.59
CA ILE A 236 23.29 14.57 -8.50
C ILE A 236 23.96 14.78 -9.87
N GLY A 237 23.20 14.71 -10.98
CA GLY A 237 23.72 14.95 -12.33
C GLY A 237 24.62 13.85 -12.88
N LEU A 238 24.51 12.61 -12.36
CA LEU A 238 25.27 11.44 -12.82
C LEU A 238 24.44 10.48 -13.69
N GLU A 239 23.28 10.94 -14.16
CA GLU A 239 22.45 10.21 -15.11
C GLU A 239 23.21 10.03 -16.44
N GLY A 240 23.39 8.78 -16.88
CA GLY A 240 24.19 8.44 -18.07
C GLY A 240 25.71 8.44 -17.88
N SER A 241 26.24 8.76 -16.69
CA SER A 241 27.67 8.58 -16.40
C SER A 241 28.03 7.10 -16.32
N ALA A 242 29.14 6.70 -16.96
CA ALA A 242 29.73 5.36 -16.83
C ALA A 242 30.34 5.09 -15.43
N THR A 243 30.24 6.06 -14.51
CA THR A 243 30.76 5.94 -13.15
C THR A 243 29.76 5.26 -12.20
N GLY A 244 30.18 4.12 -11.65
CA GLY A 244 29.61 3.49 -10.45
C GLY A 244 28.43 2.54 -10.71
N LEU A 245 28.58 1.27 -10.28
CA LEU A 245 27.55 0.22 -10.24
C LEU A 245 26.59 0.41 -9.03
N GLY A 246 26.16 1.64 -8.76
CA GLY A 246 25.58 2.02 -7.46
C GLY A 246 24.12 2.47 -7.46
N GLY A 247 23.45 2.53 -8.61
CA GLY A 247 22.10 3.13 -8.69
C GLY A 247 21.13 2.44 -9.63
N ASP A 248 21.35 1.16 -9.96
CA ASP A 248 20.28 0.36 -10.54
C ASP A 248 19.45 -0.29 -9.41
N GLN A 249 18.15 -0.46 -9.67
CA GLN A 249 17.18 -0.92 -8.67
C GLN A 249 17.55 -2.26 -8.03
N ASN A 250 18.12 -3.19 -8.79
CA ASN A 250 18.55 -4.50 -8.30
C ASN A 250 19.62 -4.42 -7.20
N PHE A 251 20.41 -3.33 -7.13
CA PHE A 251 21.45 -3.17 -6.11
C PHE A 251 20.90 -3.02 -4.68
N ILE A 252 19.61 -2.69 -4.51
CA ILE A 252 18.96 -2.66 -3.20
C ILE A 252 19.05 -4.03 -2.52
N ALA A 253 18.74 -5.11 -3.23
CA ALA A 253 18.89 -6.47 -2.72
C ALA A 253 20.32 -6.99 -2.84
N ALA A 254 20.99 -6.73 -3.98
CA ALA A 254 22.31 -7.30 -4.25
C ALA A 254 23.40 -6.79 -3.29
N ARG A 255 23.33 -5.53 -2.83
CA ARG A 255 24.27 -4.98 -1.84
C ARG A 255 24.15 -5.66 -0.49
N VAL A 256 22.92 -5.99 -0.06
CA VAL A 256 22.69 -6.75 1.17
C VAL A 256 23.27 -8.16 1.04
N ALA A 257 22.95 -8.86 -0.06
CA ALA A 257 23.48 -10.19 -0.29
C ALA A 257 25.02 -10.22 -0.32
N HIS A 258 25.63 -9.25 -1.02
CA HIS A 258 27.08 -9.09 -1.07
C HIS A 258 27.68 -8.79 0.30
N GLN A 259 27.08 -7.87 1.07
CA GLN A 259 27.60 -7.44 2.37
C GLN A 259 27.79 -8.61 3.35
N TYR A 260 26.85 -9.55 3.35
CA TYR A 260 26.80 -10.65 4.30
C TYR A 260 27.14 -12.02 3.67
N ASP A 261 27.64 -12.06 2.43
CA ASP A 261 27.89 -13.29 1.62
C ASP A 261 26.69 -14.26 1.61
N LEU A 262 25.50 -13.72 1.34
CA LEU A 262 24.28 -14.49 1.25
C LEU A 262 24.15 -15.08 -0.16
N ARG A 263 23.92 -16.39 -0.26
CA ARG A 263 23.95 -17.13 -1.54
C ARG A 263 22.58 -17.55 -2.06
N GLY A 264 21.51 -17.14 -1.38
CA GLY A 264 20.14 -17.33 -1.85
C GLY A 264 19.73 -16.30 -2.91
N PRO A 265 18.47 -16.34 -3.39
CA PRO A 265 17.95 -15.39 -4.38
C PRO A 265 17.99 -13.95 -3.86
N ALA A 266 18.42 -13.00 -4.69
CA ALA A 266 18.42 -11.56 -4.35
C ALA A 266 17.58 -10.77 -5.38
N LEU A 267 16.37 -10.36 -4.98
CA LEU A 267 15.36 -9.80 -5.87
C LEU A 267 14.80 -8.48 -5.36
N VAL A 268 14.47 -7.60 -6.31
CA VAL A 268 13.67 -6.41 -6.06
C VAL A 268 12.36 -6.50 -6.81
N VAL A 269 11.26 -6.19 -6.14
CA VAL A 269 9.89 -6.24 -6.66
C VAL A 269 9.34 -4.82 -6.73
N ASP A 270 8.76 -4.46 -7.88
CA ASP A 270 7.95 -3.25 -8.03
C ASP A 270 6.54 -3.64 -8.49
N SER A 271 5.60 -3.53 -7.56
CA SER A 271 4.17 -3.59 -7.82
C SER A 271 3.48 -2.35 -7.23
N ALA A 272 4.17 -1.21 -7.28
CA ALA A 272 3.76 0.04 -6.63
C ALA A 272 3.52 -0.13 -5.12
N CYS A 273 2.39 0.33 -4.61
CA CYS A 273 2.10 0.38 -3.18
C CYS A 273 2.01 -0.99 -2.50
N SER A 274 1.91 -2.09 -3.26
CA SER A 274 1.91 -3.46 -2.74
C SER A 274 3.29 -4.13 -2.74
N SER A 275 4.33 -3.46 -3.26
CA SER A 275 5.67 -4.05 -3.48
C SER A 275 6.22 -4.78 -2.25
N ALA A 276 6.16 -4.17 -1.08
CA ALA A 276 6.64 -4.77 0.16
C ALA A 276 5.88 -6.03 0.61
N LEU A 277 4.57 -6.14 0.38
CA LEU A 277 3.84 -7.38 0.72
C LEU A 277 4.06 -8.46 -0.34
N VAL A 278 4.24 -8.08 -1.61
CA VAL A 278 4.59 -9.02 -2.67
C VAL A 278 6.00 -9.57 -2.46
N SER A 279 6.96 -8.76 -2.01
CA SER A 279 8.31 -9.25 -1.67
C SER A 279 8.28 -10.25 -0.51
N VAL A 280 7.47 -10.00 0.52
CA VAL A 280 7.22 -10.96 1.61
C VAL A 280 6.60 -12.25 1.09
N GLN A 281 5.64 -12.18 0.18
CA GLN A 281 5.05 -13.38 -0.43
C GLN A 281 6.08 -14.20 -1.21
N THR A 282 6.94 -13.54 -1.99
CA THR A 282 8.02 -14.19 -2.73
C THR A 282 9.00 -14.88 -1.78
N ALA A 283 9.37 -14.21 -0.69
CA ALA A 283 10.22 -14.79 0.36
C ALA A 283 9.58 -16.02 1.02
N VAL A 284 8.30 -15.93 1.39
CA VAL A 284 7.52 -17.06 1.94
C VAL A 284 7.54 -18.23 0.96
N ARG A 285 7.29 -17.99 -0.33
CA ARG A 285 7.30 -19.05 -1.35
C ARG A 285 8.68 -19.68 -1.52
N SER A 286 9.75 -18.88 -1.51
CA SER A 286 11.12 -19.37 -1.62
C SER A 286 11.50 -20.27 -0.44
N LEU A 287 11.14 -19.88 0.78
CA LEU A 287 11.30 -20.69 2.00
C LEU A 287 10.54 -22.02 1.91
N LEU A 288 9.27 -21.98 1.48
CA LEU A 288 8.43 -23.18 1.37
C LEU A 288 8.88 -24.12 0.24
N ALA A 289 9.46 -23.58 -0.82
CA ALA A 289 10.04 -24.35 -1.91
C ALA A 289 11.42 -24.94 -1.55
N GLY A 290 12.04 -24.50 -0.45
CA GLY A 290 13.40 -24.87 -0.08
C GLY A 290 14.48 -24.25 -0.95
N GLU A 291 14.16 -23.17 -1.68
CA GLU A 291 15.12 -22.34 -2.43
C GLU A 291 15.88 -21.38 -1.51
N SER A 292 15.43 -21.24 -0.27
CA SER A 292 16.09 -20.47 0.78
C SER A 292 15.87 -21.14 2.13
N GLY A 293 16.91 -21.25 2.94
CA GLY A 293 16.80 -21.71 4.34
C GLY A 293 16.36 -20.59 5.30
N LEU A 294 16.68 -19.35 4.95
CA LEU A 294 16.30 -18.11 5.62
C LEU A 294 15.96 -17.06 4.56
N ALA A 295 15.11 -16.09 4.88
CA ALA A 295 14.84 -15.01 3.94
C ALA A 295 14.73 -13.64 4.64
N LEU A 296 15.45 -12.66 4.12
CA LEU A 296 15.21 -11.25 4.38
C LEU A 296 14.10 -10.77 3.46
N ALA A 297 13.05 -10.16 4.02
CA ALA A 297 11.94 -9.63 3.25
C ALA A 297 11.52 -8.27 3.78
N GLY A 298 11.24 -7.32 2.88
CA GLY A 298 10.88 -5.98 3.32
C GLY A 298 10.55 -5.03 2.19
N GLY A 299 10.62 -3.73 2.49
CA GLY A 299 10.49 -2.69 1.49
C GLY A 299 11.13 -1.39 1.90
N VAL A 300 11.51 -0.59 0.90
CA VAL A 300 12.11 0.73 1.08
C VAL A 300 11.53 1.71 0.08
N GLU A 301 11.32 2.94 0.54
CA GLU A 301 10.95 4.09 -0.27
C GLU A 301 11.72 5.31 0.25
N VAL A 302 12.23 6.15 -0.65
CA VAL A 302 12.88 7.43 -0.31
C VAL A 302 12.41 8.50 -1.29
N LEU A 303 11.93 9.62 -0.77
CA LEU A 303 11.43 10.76 -1.54
C LEU A 303 12.52 11.82 -1.65
N LEU A 304 13.19 11.90 -2.81
CA LEU A 304 14.27 12.86 -3.03
C LEU A 304 13.90 14.10 -3.83
N ASP A 305 12.83 14.06 -4.61
CA ASP A 305 12.42 15.19 -5.46
C ASP A 305 10.89 15.34 -5.54
N GLU A 306 10.50 16.43 -6.19
CA GLU A 306 9.12 16.86 -6.35
C GLU A 306 8.27 15.97 -7.28
N GLU A 307 8.86 15.06 -8.06
CA GLU A 307 8.17 14.35 -9.15
C GLU A 307 6.93 13.58 -8.68
N PRO A 308 7.00 12.75 -7.60
CA PRO A 308 5.81 12.08 -7.08
C PRO A 308 4.70 13.06 -6.67
N TYR A 309 5.06 14.23 -6.15
CA TYR A 309 4.10 15.24 -5.72
C TYR A 309 3.39 15.90 -6.90
N LEU A 310 4.07 16.07 -8.03
CA LEU A 310 3.48 16.59 -9.26
C LEU A 310 2.54 15.55 -9.89
N GLU A 311 3.01 14.31 -10.04
CA GLU A 311 2.23 13.20 -10.61
C GLU A 311 0.94 12.96 -9.82
N PHE A 312 1.04 12.82 -8.50
CA PHE A 312 -0.14 12.55 -7.68
C PHE A 312 -1.07 13.76 -7.52
N SER A 313 -0.57 14.99 -7.77
CA SER A 313 -1.44 16.17 -7.84
C SER A 313 -2.30 16.15 -9.09
N VAL A 314 -1.72 15.75 -10.24
CA VAL A 314 -2.45 15.54 -11.49
C VAL A 314 -3.48 14.42 -11.32
N ALA A 315 -3.07 13.30 -10.71
CA ALA A 315 -3.96 12.17 -10.40
C ALA A 315 -4.99 12.46 -9.29
N ARG A 316 -5.00 13.68 -8.73
CA ARG A 316 -5.86 14.11 -7.62
C ARG A 316 -5.85 13.17 -6.40
N ALA A 317 -4.74 12.50 -6.16
CA ALA A 317 -4.61 11.50 -5.10
C ALA A 317 -4.08 12.08 -3.78
N LEU A 318 -3.48 13.28 -3.81
CA LEU A 318 -2.90 13.92 -2.63
C LEU A 318 -3.92 14.68 -1.79
N SER A 319 -3.81 14.51 -0.47
CA SER A 319 -4.49 15.36 0.52
C SER A 319 -3.80 16.73 0.59
N PRO A 320 -4.51 17.85 0.33
CA PRO A 320 -3.98 19.21 0.52
C PRO A 320 -3.77 19.55 2.01
N ARG A 321 -4.52 18.88 2.90
CA ARG A 321 -4.47 19.11 4.36
C ARG A 321 -3.33 18.35 5.06
N GLY A 322 -2.59 17.52 4.32
CA GLY A 322 -1.46 16.79 4.86
C GLY A 322 -1.86 15.68 5.81
N ARG A 323 -3.01 15.03 5.62
CA ARG A 323 -3.46 13.92 6.46
C ARG A 323 -4.07 12.81 5.61
N CYS A 324 -3.73 11.56 5.91
CA CYS A 324 -4.53 10.42 5.47
C CYS A 324 -5.69 10.26 6.46
N ALA A 325 -6.84 10.87 6.17
CA ALA A 325 -8.05 10.78 7.00
C ALA A 325 -8.80 9.47 6.74
N THR A 326 -8.11 8.34 6.94
CA THR A 326 -8.59 7.00 6.60
C THR A 326 -9.92 6.69 7.29
N PHE A 327 -10.91 6.27 6.49
CA PHE A 327 -12.29 5.96 6.88
C PHE A 327 -13.14 7.13 7.40
N ASP A 328 -12.61 8.35 7.42
CA ASP A 328 -13.34 9.53 7.88
C ASP A 328 -14.17 10.13 6.74
N ARG A 329 -15.25 10.83 7.09
CA ARG A 329 -16.06 11.62 6.15
C ARG A 329 -15.20 12.60 5.36
N ASP A 330 -14.18 13.17 6.01
CA ASP A 330 -13.37 14.22 5.42
C ASP A 330 -12.18 13.65 4.62
N ALA A 331 -12.15 12.36 4.29
CA ALA A 331 -11.13 11.73 3.43
C ALA A 331 -10.95 12.46 2.08
N ASP A 332 -9.78 13.06 1.84
CA ASP A 332 -9.49 13.92 0.67
C ASP A 332 -8.21 13.52 -0.10
N GLY A 333 -7.63 12.36 0.21
CA GLY A 333 -6.41 11.85 -0.42
C GLY A 333 -5.39 11.33 0.59
N PHE A 334 -4.26 10.88 0.08
CA PHE A 334 -3.14 10.42 0.91
C PHE A 334 -2.02 11.46 0.97
N VAL A 335 -1.09 11.24 1.89
CA VAL A 335 0.15 12.01 2.04
C VAL A 335 1.32 11.11 1.68
N PRO A 336 2.22 11.46 0.75
CA PRO A 336 3.38 10.62 0.44
C PRO A 336 4.29 10.47 1.65
N GLY A 337 5.00 9.36 1.74
CA GLY A 337 6.05 9.18 2.74
C GLY A 337 7.13 8.23 2.28
N GLU A 338 8.16 8.13 3.11
CA GLU A 338 9.32 7.27 2.92
C GLU A 338 9.62 6.47 4.18
N GLY A 339 10.44 5.42 4.03
CA GLY A 339 10.76 4.52 5.11
C GLY A 339 11.37 3.22 4.64
N CYS A 340 11.94 2.48 5.58
CA CYS A 340 12.42 1.12 5.35
C CYS A 340 11.97 0.19 6.47
N GLY A 341 11.55 -1.01 6.12
CA GLY A 341 11.32 -2.11 7.05
C GLY A 341 11.87 -3.41 6.49
N VAL A 342 12.44 -4.24 7.35
CA VAL A 342 13.01 -5.56 7.00
C VAL A 342 12.62 -6.58 8.07
N LEU A 343 12.26 -7.78 7.63
CA LEU A 343 11.99 -8.96 8.45
C LEU A 343 13.02 -10.04 8.12
N LEU A 344 13.42 -10.80 9.12
CA LEU A 344 14.09 -12.08 8.93
C LEU A 344 13.07 -13.21 9.14
N LEU A 345 12.92 -14.04 8.11
CA LEU A 345 11.90 -15.06 8.00
C LEU A 345 12.51 -16.46 7.99
N LYS A 346 11.83 -17.41 8.62
CA LYS A 346 12.23 -18.82 8.70
C LYS A 346 11.00 -19.72 8.76
N PRO A 347 11.01 -20.95 8.21
CA PRO A 347 9.96 -21.92 8.48
C PRO A 347 9.76 -22.12 9.99
N LEU A 348 8.52 -22.06 10.47
CA LEU A 348 8.22 -22.03 11.91
C LEU A 348 8.81 -23.25 12.64
N GLU A 349 8.72 -24.43 12.05
CA GLU A 349 9.25 -25.67 12.62
C GLU A 349 10.78 -25.64 12.75
N GLN A 350 11.48 -24.95 11.85
CA GLN A 350 12.92 -24.74 11.94
C GLN A 350 13.25 -23.69 13.00
N ALA A 351 12.49 -22.59 13.08
CA ALA A 351 12.69 -21.56 14.10
C ALA A 351 12.54 -22.13 15.53
N VAL A 352 11.52 -22.98 15.74
CA VAL A 352 11.31 -23.69 17.02
C VAL A 352 12.48 -24.63 17.33
N ARG A 353 12.96 -25.38 16.33
CA ARG A 353 14.11 -26.30 16.52
C ARG A 353 15.40 -25.58 16.84
N ASP A 354 15.64 -24.44 16.20
CA ASP A 354 16.84 -23.63 16.40
C ASP A 354 16.76 -22.77 17.67
N GLY A 355 15.60 -22.77 18.35
CA GLY A 355 15.36 -22.00 19.56
C GLY A 355 15.34 -20.49 19.31
N ASP A 356 14.93 -20.07 18.11
CA ASP A 356 14.81 -18.66 17.76
C ASP A 356 13.69 -17.97 18.57
N ARG A 357 13.84 -16.67 18.82
CA ARG A 357 12.71 -15.83 19.20
C ARG A 357 11.77 -15.71 18.01
N VAL A 358 10.47 -15.86 18.24
CA VAL A 358 9.44 -15.68 17.21
C VAL A 358 8.55 -14.53 17.66
N HIS A 359 8.56 -13.42 16.91
CA HIS A 359 7.71 -12.25 17.21
C HIS A 359 6.25 -12.56 16.93
N ALA A 360 5.99 -13.14 15.77
CA ALA A 360 4.69 -13.60 15.31
C ALA A 360 4.88 -14.56 14.12
N VAL A 361 3.77 -15.11 13.62
CA VAL A 361 3.76 -16.07 12.52
C VAL A 361 3.02 -15.46 11.33
N ILE A 362 3.60 -15.54 10.14
CA ILE A 362 2.90 -15.32 8.88
C ILE A 362 2.25 -16.64 8.48
N ASP A 363 0.92 -16.69 8.54
CA ASP A 363 0.15 -17.89 8.24
C ASP A 363 -0.15 -18.01 6.74
N ALA A 364 -0.34 -16.88 6.05
CA ALA A 364 -0.53 -16.84 4.61
C ALA A 364 -0.25 -15.46 4.03
N VAL A 365 0.19 -15.42 2.77
CA VAL A 365 0.17 -14.20 1.93
C VAL A 365 -0.40 -14.55 0.57
N ALA A 366 -1.51 -13.92 0.20
CA ALA A 366 -2.11 -14.03 -1.11
C ALA A 366 -1.79 -12.80 -1.95
N VAL A 367 -1.57 -13.01 -3.25
CA VAL A 367 -1.40 -11.94 -4.24
C VAL A 367 -2.36 -12.19 -5.41
N GLY A 368 -2.98 -11.14 -5.90
CA GLY A 368 -3.92 -11.14 -7.03
C GLY A 368 -3.78 -9.88 -7.87
N ASN A 369 -4.60 -9.77 -8.91
CA ASN A 369 -4.64 -8.59 -9.76
C ASN A 369 -6.09 -8.21 -10.07
N ASP A 370 -6.36 -6.91 -10.20
CA ASP A 370 -7.66 -6.35 -10.54
C ASP A 370 -8.20 -6.81 -11.90
N GLY A 371 -7.31 -7.23 -12.81
CA GLY A 371 -7.65 -7.60 -14.17
C GLY A 371 -8.07 -6.38 -14.99
N ARG A 372 -9.11 -6.54 -15.81
CA ARG A 372 -9.63 -5.43 -16.62
C ARG A 372 -10.66 -4.64 -15.82
N THR A 373 -10.34 -3.37 -15.58
CA THR A 373 -11.21 -2.38 -14.91
C THR A 373 -11.49 -1.20 -15.85
N MET A 374 -12.26 -0.21 -15.38
CA MET A 374 -12.64 0.97 -16.18
C MET A 374 -11.45 1.87 -16.57
N GLY A 375 -10.30 1.70 -15.91
CA GLY A 375 -9.04 2.34 -16.24
C GLY A 375 -7.95 1.73 -15.39
N LEU A 376 -6.70 1.71 -15.87
CA LEU A 376 -5.59 0.94 -15.27
C LEU A 376 -5.39 1.16 -13.75
N THR A 377 -5.75 2.33 -13.25
CA THR A 377 -5.61 2.73 -11.84
C THR A 377 -6.89 2.56 -11.02
N THR A 378 -7.99 2.12 -11.63
CA THR A 378 -9.29 1.95 -10.98
C THR A 378 -9.28 0.63 -10.20
N PRO A 379 -9.51 0.65 -8.87
CA PRO A 379 -9.52 -0.56 -8.06
C PRO A 379 -10.72 -1.46 -8.38
N ASN A 380 -10.56 -2.78 -8.17
CA ASN A 380 -11.63 -3.76 -8.35
C ASN A 380 -12.05 -4.38 -7.00
N PRO A 381 -13.25 -4.08 -6.46
CA PRO A 381 -13.71 -4.63 -5.18
C PRO A 381 -13.76 -6.16 -5.16
N VAL A 382 -14.14 -6.79 -6.29
CA VAL A 382 -14.23 -8.25 -6.40
C VAL A 382 -12.84 -8.89 -6.31
N ALA A 383 -11.83 -8.26 -6.92
CA ALA A 383 -10.45 -8.75 -6.84
C ALA A 383 -9.85 -8.55 -5.45
N GLN A 384 -10.19 -7.46 -4.75
CA GLN A 384 -9.81 -7.24 -3.36
C GLN A 384 -10.45 -8.28 -2.43
N ALA A 385 -11.75 -8.55 -2.57
CA ALA A 385 -12.43 -9.61 -1.83
C ALA A 385 -11.79 -10.98 -2.09
N GLU A 386 -11.43 -11.25 -3.35
CA GLU A 386 -10.81 -12.51 -3.71
C GLU A 386 -9.41 -12.72 -3.10
N VAL A 387 -8.56 -11.68 -3.04
CA VAL A 387 -7.24 -11.84 -2.40
C VAL A 387 -7.37 -12.11 -0.91
N VAL A 388 -8.35 -11.49 -0.22
CA VAL A 388 -8.65 -11.76 1.19
C VAL A 388 -9.16 -13.19 1.38
N ARG A 389 -10.12 -13.63 0.55
CA ARG A 389 -10.67 -14.99 0.59
C ARG A 389 -9.59 -16.05 0.38
N ARG A 390 -8.67 -15.81 -0.56
CA ARG A 390 -7.51 -16.70 -0.80
C ARG A 390 -6.57 -16.78 0.40
N ALA A 391 -6.28 -15.67 1.06
CA ALA A 391 -5.40 -15.65 2.22
C ALA A 391 -6.00 -16.44 3.40
N LEU A 392 -7.28 -16.20 3.71
CA LEU A 392 -8.02 -16.96 4.73
C LEU A 392 -8.06 -18.45 4.41
N ALA A 393 -8.40 -18.81 3.16
CA ALA A 393 -8.44 -20.21 2.73
C ALA A 393 -7.07 -20.89 2.80
N ALA A 394 -5.99 -20.19 2.44
CA ALA A 394 -4.63 -20.74 2.43
C ALA A 394 -4.12 -21.11 3.84
N CYS A 395 -4.54 -20.38 4.88
CA CYS A 395 -4.21 -20.70 6.27
C CYS A 395 -5.31 -21.48 7.01
N GLY A 396 -6.46 -21.73 6.38
CA GLY A 396 -7.61 -22.39 7.00
C GLY A 396 -8.28 -21.57 8.11
N ALA A 397 -7.96 -20.28 8.22
CA ALA A 397 -8.57 -19.37 9.19
C ALA A 397 -9.98 -18.95 8.76
N LYS A 398 -10.83 -18.64 9.73
CA LYS A 398 -12.15 -18.05 9.47
C LYS A 398 -12.10 -16.56 9.70
N ALA A 399 -12.93 -15.81 8.98
CA ALA A 399 -13.05 -14.37 9.15
C ALA A 399 -13.33 -13.93 10.61
N PRO A 400 -14.16 -14.65 11.41
CA PRO A 400 -14.37 -14.34 12.82
C PRO A 400 -13.16 -14.51 13.73
N ASP A 401 -12.10 -15.19 13.26
CA ASP A 401 -10.85 -15.38 14.00
C ASP A 401 -9.94 -14.13 13.90
N VAL A 402 -10.16 -13.28 12.88
CA VAL A 402 -9.36 -12.07 12.64
C VAL A 402 -9.86 -10.93 13.53
N GLY A 403 -9.01 -10.50 14.47
CA GLY A 403 -9.33 -9.43 15.44
C GLY A 403 -8.91 -8.03 15.00
N LEU A 404 -8.02 -7.92 14.00
CA LEU A 404 -7.52 -6.67 13.46
C LEU A 404 -7.37 -6.76 11.93
N ILE A 405 -7.86 -5.75 11.21
CA ILE A 405 -7.46 -5.48 9.84
C ILE A 405 -6.59 -4.22 9.82
N GLU A 406 -5.33 -4.38 9.42
CA GLU A 406 -4.49 -3.28 8.94
C GLU A 406 -4.78 -3.08 7.45
N ALA A 407 -5.67 -2.15 7.16
CA ALA A 407 -6.14 -1.89 5.82
C ALA A 407 -5.07 -1.19 4.96
N HIS A 408 -5.28 -1.22 3.65
CA HIS A 408 -4.58 -0.33 2.75
C HIS A 408 -4.95 1.12 3.06
N GLY A 409 -6.23 1.46 3.21
CA GLY A 409 -6.75 2.64 3.90
C GLY A 409 -5.99 3.94 3.58
N THR A 410 -6.14 4.42 2.36
CA THR A 410 -5.38 5.58 1.84
C THR A 410 -5.99 6.93 2.25
N GLY A 411 -7.18 6.95 2.87
CA GLY A 411 -7.86 8.21 3.17
C GLY A 411 -8.42 8.85 1.91
N THR A 412 -8.77 8.04 0.91
CA THR A 412 -9.39 8.50 -0.33
C THR A 412 -10.91 8.32 -0.25
N LEU A 413 -11.63 9.28 -0.83
CA LEU A 413 -13.10 9.31 -0.81
C LEU A 413 -13.75 8.03 -1.38
N ILE A 414 -13.12 7.43 -2.41
CA ILE A 414 -13.60 6.24 -3.10
C ILE A 414 -12.93 4.97 -2.58
N GLY A 415 -11.60 4.98 -2.44
CA GLY A 415 -10.83 3.76 -2.18
C GLY A 415 -11.18 3.13 -0.84
N ASP A 416 -11.37 3.95 0.20
CA ASP A 416 -11.68 3.47 1.54
C ASP A 416 -13.04 2.73 1.58
N PRO A 417 -14.16 3.27 1.04
CA PRO A 417 -15.42 2.52 0.91
C PRO A 417 -15.30 1.22 0.09
N ILE A 418 -14.54 1.21 -1.01
CA ILE A 418 -14.34 0.00 -1.84
C ILE A 418 -13.68 -1.10 -1.02
N GLU A 419 -12.60 -0.78 -0.32
CA GLU A 419 -11.88 -1.74 0.53
C GLU A 419 -12.76 -2.27 1.66
N LEU A 420 -13.47 -1.38 2.37
CA LEU A 420 -14.36 -1.77 3.46
C LEU A 420 -15.48 -2.71 3.02
N ARG A 421 -16.03 -2.49 1.82
CA ARG A 421 -17.06 -3.36 1.22
C ARG A 421 -16.51 -4.72 0.84
N ALA A 422 -15.36 -4.76 0.17
CA ALA A 422 -14.69 -6.00 -0.20
C ALA A 422 -14.38 -6.87 1.03
N LEU A 423 -13.88 -6.24 2.11
CA LEU A 423 -13.65 -6.91 3.39
C LEU A 423 -14.97 -7.39 4.03
N THR A 424 -16.02 -6.54 4.00
CA THR A 424 -17.32 -6.86 4.60
C THR A 424 -17.98 -8.04 3.91
N GLU A 425 -17.95 -8.09 2.57
CA GLU A 425 -18.45 -9.21 1.77
C GLU A 425 -17.84 -10.52 2.28
N VAL A 426 -16.50 -10.62 2.31
CA VAL A 426 -15.80 -11.84 2.72
C VAL A 426 -16.10 -12.22 4.16
N PHE A 427 -16.18 -11.25 5.07
CA PHE A 427 -16.46 -11.53 6.48
C PHE A 427 -17.91 -11.98 6.70
N ARG A 428 -18.87 -11.42 5.96
CA ARG A 428 -20.30 -11.74 6.03
C ARG A 428 -20.63 -13.14 5.52
N GLU A 429 -19.79 -13.73 4.67
CA GLU A 429 -19.94 -15.14 4.26
C GLU A 429 -19.93 -16.12 5.43
N GLN A 430 -19.32 -15.73 6.57
CA GLN A 430 -19.04 -16.65 7.67
C GLN A 430 -19.65 -16.21 9.00
N THR A 431 -20.12 -14.97 9.13
CA THR A 431 -20.72 -14.47 10.37
C THR A 431 -21.63 -13.27 10.17
N ASP A 432 -22.66 -13.18 11.01
CA ASP A 432 -23.52 -12.00 11.11
C ASP A 432 -23.09 -10.98 12.18
N ARG A 433 -22.03 -11.29 12.92
CA ARG A 433 -21.53 -10.44 14.01
C ARG A 433 -21.08 -9.08 13.49
N THR A 434 -21.42 -8.02 14.21
CA THR A 434 -20.99 -6.65 13.92
C THR A 434 -19.98 -6.16 14.94
N GLY A 435 -19.16 -5.19 14.54
CA GLY A 435 -18.24 -4.45 15.41
C GLY A 435 -17.26 -5.30 16.23
N PHE A 436 -16.89 -6.50 15.77
CA PHE A 436 -16.00 -7.39 16.52
C PHE A 436 -14.54 -7.29 16.07
N CYS A 437 -14.30 -6.87 14.82
CA CYS A 437 -12.97 -6.76 14.24
C CYS A 437 -12.52 -5.29 14.27
N ALA A 438 -11.37 -4.99 14.88
CA ALA A 438 -10.78 -3.66 14.72
C ALA A 438 -10.34 -3.46 13.27
N ILE A 439 -10.47 -2.24 12.76
CA ILE A 439 -9.85 -1.84 11.50
C ILE A 439 -9.07 -0.55 11.67
N GLY A 440 -7.93 -0.46 10.99
CA GLY A 440 -7.05 0.69 11.06
C GLY A 440 -6.08 0.80 9.89
N SER A 441 -5.32 1.90 9.87
CA SER A 441 -4.26 2.11 8.88
C SER A 441 -3.14 2.97 9.47
N VAL A 442 -1.90 2.47 9.38
CA VAL A 442 -0.67 3.19 9.75
C VAL A 442 -0.49 4.47 8.93
N LYS A 443 -1.13 4.59 7.76
CA LYS A 443 -0.99 5.78 6.91
C LYS A 443 -1.50 7.04 7.58
N SER A 444 -2.42 6.90 8.55
CA SER A 444 -2.87 8.00 9.40
C SER A 444 -1.77 8.54 10.33
N ASN A 445 -0.75 7.74 10.65
CA ASN A 445 0.40 8.13 11.49
C ASN A 445 1.57 8.67 10.67
N LEU A 446 1.93 7.98 9.58
CA LEU A 446 3.19 8.19 8.87
C LEU A 446 3.03 8.77 7.46
N GLY A 447 1.81 8.85 6.93
CA GLY A 447 1.58 8.96 5.50
C GLY A 447 1.69 7.61 4.78
N HIS A 448 1.50 7.62 3.47
CA HIS A 448 1.62 6.48 2.58
C HIS A 448 3.06 6.31 2.12
N LEU A 449 3.77 5.33 2.70
CA LEU A 449 5.18 5.06 2.38
C LEU A 449 5.41 4.37 1.01
N LEU A 450 4.51 4.58 0.06
CA LEU A 450 4.52 4.00 -1.31
C LEU A 450 4.98 2.53 -1.32
N SER A 451 6.14 2.21 -1.91
CA SER A 451 6.66 0.84 -2.02
C SER A 451 6.87 0.15 -0.67
N ALA A 452 7.19 0.92 0.38
CA ALA A 452 7.37 0.47 1.75
C ALA A 452 6.08 0.47 2.61
N ALA A 453 4.93 0.86 2.04
CA ALA A 453 3.69 0.98 2.82
C ALA A 453 3.21 -0.36 3.38
N GLY A 454 3.35 -1.43 2.60
CA GLY A 454 3.01 -2.79 3.02
C GLY A 454 3.81 -3.24 4.24
N ILE A 455 5.12 -2.96 4.28
CA ILE A 455 5.97 -3.39 5.40
C ILE A 455 5.71 -2.59 6.67
N ALA A 456 5.41 -1.29 6.56
CA ALA A 456 5.03 -0.48 7.72
C ALA A 456 3.75 -1.00 8.41
N GLY A 457 2.74 -1.34 7.61
CA GLY A 457 1.49 -1.94 8.10
C GLY A 457 1.71 -3.34 8.67
N LEU A 458 2.51 -4.17 8.01
CA LEU A 458 2.85 -5.51 8.50
C LEU A 458 3.58 -5.46 9.84
N ILE A 459 4.61 -4.62 9.99
CA ILE A 459 5.33 -4.47 11.27
C ILE A 459 4.40 -3.96 12.37
N LYS A 460 3.48 -3.02 12.08
CA LYS A 460 2.45 -2.59 13.05
C LYS A 460 1.59 -3.76 13.51
N ALA A 461 1.12 -4.60 12.59
CA ALA A 461 0.28 -5.75 12.91
C ALA A 461 1.05 -6.80 13.73
N LEU A 462 2.31 -7.10 13.37
CA LEU A 462 3.18 -8.02 14.12
C LEU A 462 3.41 -7.51 15.55
N LEU A 463 3.73 -6.22 15.73
CA LEU A 463 3.88 -5.60 17.05
C LEU A 463 2.56 -5.61 17.85
N ALA A 464 1.42 -5.37 17.20
CA ALA A 464 0.11 -5.41 17.87
C ALA A 464 -0.22 -6.82 18.40
N VAL A 465 0.12 -7.86 17.62
CA VAL A 465 0.00 -9.27 18.01
C VAL A 465 0.97 -9.62 19.15
N GLU A 466 2.23 -9.20 19.05
CA GLU A 466 3.28 -9.46 20.05
C GLU A 466 2.95 -8.80 21.40
N HIS A 467 2.55 -7.53 21.37
CA HIS A 467 2.24 -6.76 22.57
C HIS A 467 0.80 -6.95 23.07
N ALA A 468 -0.05 -7.68 22.34
CA ALA A 468 -1.46 -7.83 22.63
C ALA A 468 -2.18 -6.48 22.83
N GLU A 469 -1.89 -5.51 21.97
CA GLU A 469 -2.48 -4.16 21.99
C GLU A 469 -2.80 -3.71 20.57
N ILE A 470 -3.98 -3.11 20.35
CA ILE A 470 -4.37 -2.52 19.07
C ILE A 470 -4.14 -1.00 19.15
N PRO A 471 -3.17 -0.44 18.40
CA PRO A 471 -2.88 0.99 18.41
C PRO A 471 -3.95 1.80 17.66
N PRO A 472 -4.11 3.09 18.00
CA PRO A 472 -5.09 3.97 17.36
C PRO A 472 -4.75 4.28 15.89
N THR A 473 -5.78 4.32 15.05
CA THR A 473 -5.82 4.99 13.75
C THR A 473 -6.30 6.42 13.94
N LEU A 474 -5.59 7.36 13.34
CA LEU A 474 -5.82 8.79 13.53
C LEU A 474 -6.86 9.33 12.54
N PHE A 475 -7.39 10.51 12.87
CA PHE A 475 -8.26 11.31 12.01
C PHE A 475 -9.57 10.64 11.54
N CYS A 476 -10.04 9.60 12.22
CA CYS A 476 -11.33 8.94 11.98
C CYS A 476 -12.33 9.28 13.10
N ALA A 477 -12.59 10.58 13.32
CA ALA A 477 -13.51 11.03 14.36
C ALA A 477 -14.97 10.91 13.91
N THR A 478 -15.24 11.12 12.62
CA THR A 478 -16.56 10.99 12.00
C THR A 478 -16.47 10.01 10.84
N PRO A 479 -16.84 8.73 11.03
CA PRO A 479 -16.75 7.74 9.97
C PRO A 479 -17.48 8.14 8.69
N ASN A 480 -16.95 7.72 7.55
CA ASN A 480 -17.45 8.06 6.22
C ASN A 480 -18.89 7.56 6.03
N PRO A 481 -19.86 8.43 5.71
CA PRO A 481 -21.27 8.04 5.60
C PRO A 481 -21.57 7.09 4.44
N ARG A 482 -20.62 6.85 3.52
CA ARG A 482 -20.76 5.90 2.40
C ARG A 482 -20.56 4.44 2.81
N PHE A 483 -20.19 4.20 4.07
CA PHE A 483 -20.06 2.86 4.64
C PHE A 483 -20.75 2.80 6.01
N ASP A 484 -21.65 1.84 6.19
CA ASP A 484 -22.35 1.63 7.45
C ASP A 484 -21.52 0.76 8.40
N PHE A 485 -20.66 1.41 9.20
CA PHE A 485 -19.88 0.71 10.22
C PHE A 485 -20.73 -0.02 11.26
N ALA A 486 -21.89 0.53 11.62
CA ALA A 486 -22.76 -0.05 12.66
C ALA A 486 -23.33 -1.40 12.23
N ALA A 487 -23.61 -1.55 10.92
CA ALA A 487 -24.02 -2.80 10.30
C ALA A 487 -22.83 -3.63 9.77
N SER A 488 -21.57 -3.27 10.03
CA SER A 488 -20.41 -4.00 9.51
C SER A 488 -19.72 -4.87 10.58
N PRO A 489 -18.91 -5.86 10.19
CA PRO A 489 -18.00 -6.58 11.10
C PRO A 489 -16.97 -5.68 11.80
N PHE A 490 -16.72 -4.49 11.26
CA PHE A 490 -15.57 -3.65 11.58
C PHE A 490 -15.90 -2.48 12.50
N GLU A 491 -14.94 -2.15 13.36
CA GLU A 491 -14.94 -0.93 14.19
C GLU A 491 -13.61 -0.20 13.99
N PRO A 492 -13.60 1.08 13.56
CA PRO A 492 -12.36 1.85 13.47
C PRO A 492 -11.66 1.91 14.83
N ALA A 493 -10.40 1.47 14.89
CA ALA A 493 -9.62 1.46 16.11
C ALA A 493 -9.14 2.87 16.46
N THR A 494 -9.99 3.73 16.99
CA THR A 494 -9.69 5.16 17.23
C THR A 494 -8.96 5.44 18.54
N ARG A 495 -8.75 4.42 19.38
CA ARG A 495 -8.05 4.49 20.66
C ARG A 495 -7.20 3.25 20.89
N LEU A 496 -6.12 3.40 21.65
CA LEU A 496 -5.34 2.26 22.14
C LEU A 496 -6.24 1.34 22.98
N ARG A 497 -6.25 0.05 22.69
CA ARG A 497 -6.98 -0.95 23.48
C ARG A 497 -6.19 -2.24 23.63
N ALA A 498 -6.34 -2.90 24.77
CA ALA A 498 -5.83 -4.25 24.96
C ALA A 498 -6.51 -5.21 23.96
N TRP A 499 -5.74 -6.13 23.39
CA TRP A 499 -6.24 -7.16 22.49
C TRP A 499 -6.47 -8.45 23.28
N THR A 500 -7.72 -8.67 23.65
CA THR A 500 -8.14 -9.87 24.38
C THR A 500 -8.57 -10.98 23.43
N GLY A 501 -8.16 -12.23 23.71
CA GLY A 501 -8.50 -13.40 22.90
C GLY A 501 -7.42 -13.77 21.87
N PRO A 502 -7.75 -14.65 20.90
CA PRO A 502 -6.85 -15.02 19.82
C PRO A 502 -6.40 -13.80 19.03
N ARG A 503 -5.08 -13.69 18.79
CA ARG A 503 -4.50 -12.55 18.09
C ARG A 503 -4.14 -12.96 16.67
N MET A 504 -5.01 -12.60 15.75
CA MET A 504 -4.82 -12.77 14.31
C MET A 504 -5.16 -11.45 13.60
N ALA A 505 -4.26 -10.99 12.74
CA ALA A 505 -4.42 -9.78 11.96
C ALA A 505 -4.41 -10.09 10.45
N GLY A 506 -5.25 -9.38 9.70
CA GLY A 506 -5.15 -9.28 8.24
C GLY A 506 -4.48 -7.96 7.83
N ILE A 507 -3.64 -7.98 6.79
CA ILE A 507 -2.93 -6.80 6.29
C ILE A 507 -3.13 -6.68 4.79
N SER A 508 -3.68 -5.55 4.33
CA SER A 508 -3.95 -5.27 2.91
C SER A 508 -2.96 -4.26 2.32
N ALA A 509 -2.49 -4.52 1.10
CA ALA A 509 -1.81 -3.53 0.28
C ALA A 509 -2.24 -3.64 -1.19
N PHE A 510 -2.75 -2.55 -1.74
CA PHE A 510 -3.26 -2.49 -3.11
C PHE A 510 -2.38 -1.55 -3.93
N GLY A 511 -1.73 -2.10 -4.95
CA GLY A 511 -0.80 -1.38 -5.81
C GLY A 511 -1.53 -0.58 -6.88
N LEU A 512 -1.07 0.64 -7.12
CA LEU A 512 -1.43 1.36 -8.34
C LEU A 512 -1.05 0.51 -9.57
N GLY A 513 -2.01 0.21 -10.44
CA GLY A 513 -1.86 -0.77 -11.53
C GLY A 513 -2.50 -2.14 -11.25
N GLY A 514 -3.11 -2.30 -10.07
CA GLY A 514 -4.08 -3.36 -9.77
C GLY A 514 -3.52 -4.59 -9.07
N THR A 515 -2.23 -4.65 -8.73
CA THR A 515 -1.65 -5.78 -7.98
C THR A 515 -2.00 -5.66 -6.50
N ASN A 516 -2.81 -6.61 -6.02
CA ASN A 516 -3.33 -6.66 -4.66
C ASN A 516 -2.59 -7.72 -3.84
N ALA A 517 -2.26 -7.43 -2.60
CA ALA A 517 -1.70 -8.38 -1.65
C ALA A 517 -2.46 -8.34 -0.33
N HIS A 518 -2.69 -9.52 0.26
CA HIS A 518 -3.26 -9.65 1.60
C HIS A 518 -2.51 -10.71 2.40
N ALA A 519 -2.05 -10.35 3.60
CA ALA A 519 -1.35 -11.24 4.52
C ALA A 519 -2.20 -11.54 5.76
N ILE A 520 -2.11 -12.75 6.29
CA ILE A 520 -2.67 -13.14 7.59
C ILE A 520 -1.50 -13.49 8.52
N VAL A 521 -1.49 -12.89 9.70
CA VAL A 521 -0.50 -13.15 10.74
C VAL A 521 -1.17 -13.50 12.06
N SER A 522 -0.53 -14.33 12.88
CA SER A 522 -1.02 -14.73 14.19
C SER A 522 0.05 -14.74 15.27
N GLU A 523 -0.38 -14.86 16.52
CA GLU A 523 0.51 -14.97 17.67
C GLU A 523 1.52 -16.12 17.55
N ALA A 524 2.73 -15.84 18.01
CA ALA A 524 3.78 -16.84 18.12
C ALA A 524 3.33 -17.98 19.07
N PRO A 525 3.71 -19.24 18.79
CA PRO A 525 3.49 -20.31 19.74
C PRO A 525 4.25 -20.02 21.05
N ALA A 526 3.70 -20.47 22.17
CA ALA A 526 4.36 -20.34 23.48
C ALA A 526 5.60 -21.23 23.55
N ILE A 527 6.73 -20.68 23.10
CA ILE A 527 8.05 -21.33 23.14
C ILE A 527 9.00 -20.50 24.00
N ARG A 528 9.92 -21.17 24.68
CA ARG A 528 11.00 -20.48 25.39
C ARG A 528 12.19 -20.33 24.42
N PRO A 529 12.53 -19.11 23.98
CA PRO A 529 13.65 -18.92 23.09
C PRO A 529 14.97 -19.24 23.80
N VAL A 530 15.91 -19.78 23.04
CA VAL A 530 17.31 -20.01 23.45
C VAL A 530 18.21 -18.92 22.87
N ARG A 531 17.93 -18.50 21.63
CA ARG A 531 18.58 -17.36 20.99
C ARG A 531 17.98 -16.05 21.52
N ALA A 532 18.84 -15.11 21.88
CA ALA A 532 18.46 -13.76 22.31
C ALA A 532 18.94 -12.72 21.29
N PRO A 533 18.29 -11.55 21.21
CA PRO A 533 18.77 -10.44 20.41
C PRO A 533 20.22 -10.08 20.77
N LEU A 534 21.03 -9.79 19.76
CA LEU A 534 22.38 -9.24 19.92
C LEU A 534 22.30 -7.74 20.23
N GLN A 535 23.45 -7.15 20.60
CA GLN A 535 23.55 -5.70 20.71
C GLN A 535 23.19 -5.04 19.37
N ALA A 536 22.32 -4.02 19.43
CA ALA A 536 21.96 -3.23 18.27
C ALA A 536 23.22 -2.62 17.63
N PRO A 537 23.29 -2.51 16.30
CA PRO A 537 24.45 -1.93 15.64
C PRO A 537 24.60 -0.45 16.03
N GLU A 538 25.80 -0.06 16.42
CA GLU A 538 26.17 1.34 16.63
C GLU A 538 26.85 1.85 15.36
N PHE A 539 26.23 2.85 14.73
CA PHE A 539 26.73 3.44 13.49
C PHE A 539 27.39 4.79 13.77
N HIS A 540 28.64 4.96 13.34
CA HIS A 540 29.36 6.22 13.29
C HIS A 540 28.99 6.99 12.01
N ARG A 541 27.71 7.31 11.89
CA ARG A 541 27.18 7.96 10.70
C ARG A 541 27.83 9.33 10.49
N ARG A 542 28.13 9.62 9.24
CA ARG A 542 28.50 10.95 8.80
C ARG A 542 27.82 11.28 7.49
N ARG A 543 27.71 12.58 7.22
CA ARG A 543 27.04 13.08 6.02
C ARG A 543 27.83 12.71 4.77
N LEU A 544 27.26 11.83 3.95
CA LEU A 544 27.80 11.36 2.67
C LEU A 544 26.84 11.75 1.55
N TRP A 545 26.81 13.04 1.22
CA TRP A 545 25.85 13.59 0.28
C TRP A 545 26.55 14.45 -0.76
N HIS A 546 26.22 14.27 -2.04
CA HIS A 546 26.61 15.22 -3.06
C HIS A 546 25.75 16.48 -2.95
N GLU A 547 26.38 17.65 -3.02
CA GLU A 547 25.63 18.89 -3.13
C GLU A 547 24.89 18.92 -4.47
N ARG A 548 23.63 19.35 -4.45
CA ARG A 548 22.86 19.51 -5.67
C ARG A 548 23.57 20.62 -6.48
N PRO A 549 23.92 20.41 -7.76
CA PRO A 549 24.31 21.52 -8.63
C PRO A 549 23.23 22.60 -8.57
N ASP A 550 23.61 23.88 -8.71
CA ASP A 550 22.65 25.00 -8.74
C ASP A 550 21.45 24.62 -9.61
N ALA A 551 20.26 24.69 -9.03
CA ALA A 551 19.08 24.13 -9.66
C ALA A 551 18.88 24.78 -11.03
N VAL A 552 18.98 23.97 -12.10
CA VAL A 552 18.51 24.38 -13.41
C VAL A 552 17.03 24.77 -13.21
N PRO A 553 16.60 25.97 -13.66
CA PRO A 553 15.19 26.35 -13.60
C PRO A 553 14.36 25.23 -14.25
N PRO A 554 13.11 25.01 -13.81
CA PRO A 554 12.32 23.92 -14.37
C PRO A 554 12.29 24.15 -15.87
N VAL A 555 12.90 23.25 -16.64
CA VAL A 555 12.67 23.23 -18.08
C VAL A 555 11.19 22.96 -18.15
N GLY A 556 10.42 23.97 -18.60
CA GLY A 556 8.99 23.80 -18.76
C GLY A 556 8.81 22.55 -19.57
N VAL A 557 8.34 21.47 -18.93
CA VAL A 557 8.09 20.22 -19.63
C VAL A 557 7.16 20.65 -20.75
N PRO A 558 7.56 20.56 -22.03
CA PRO A 558 6.60 20.79 -23.09
C PRO A 558 5.48 19.82 -22.75
N LEU A 559 4.26 20.33 -22.63
CA LEU A 559 3.08 19.50 -22.70
C LEU A 559 3.32 18.62 -23.94
N VAL A 560 3.78 17.38 -23.73
CA VAL A 560 3.45 16.33 -24.66
C VAL A 560 1.95 16.32 -24.54
N ALA A 561 1.32 16.90 -25.55
CA ALA A 561 -0.10 16.84 -25.71
C ALA A 561 -0.47 15.36 -25.58
N SER A 562 -0.99 15.05 -24.41
CA SER A 562 -1.92 13.99 -24.18
C SER A 562 -1.39 12.53 -24.22
N VAL A 563 -1.52 11.88 -23.07
CA VAL A 563 -1.85 10.44 -23.01
C VAL A 563 -3.30 10.21 -23.50
N LEU A 564 -4.05 11.29 -23.81
CA LEU A 564 -5.35 11.25 -24.49
C LEU A 564 -5.24 11.05 -26.03
N ASP A 565 -4.04 10.98 -26.62
CA ASP A 565 -3.83 10.79 -28.08
C ASP A 565 -3.50 9.34 -28.45
N LEU A 566 -3.61 8.40 -27.51
CA LEU A 566 -3.53 6.96 -27.80
C LEU A 566 -4.87 6.33 -28.17
N SER A 567 -5.91 7.14 -28.41
CA SER A 567 -7.13 6.71 -29.09
C SER A 567 -7.05 7.05 -30.58
N PHE A 568 -7.36 6.06 -31.43
CA PHE A 568 -7.48 6.13 -32.89
C PHE A 568 -6.20 5.95 -33.73
N ARG A 569 -5.71 4.71 -33.77
CA ARG A 569 -5.54 4.06 -35.08
C ARG A 569 -6.26 2.71 -35.08
N THR A 570 -7.42 2.73 -35.74
CA THR A 570 -8.18 1.57 -36.19
C THR A 570 -7.30 0.54 -36.88
N ARG A 571 -7.33 -0.70 -36.40
CA ARG A 571 -7.59 -1.91 -37.19
C ARG A 571 -8.26 -2.98 -36.34
#